data_AF-A0A1F7XV94-F1
#
_entry.id   AF-A0A1F7XV94-F1
#
_cell.length_a   1.000
_cell.length_b   1.000
_cell.length_c   1.000
_cell.angle_alpha   90.00
_cell.angle_beta   90.00
_cell.angle_gamma   90.00
#
_symmetry.space_group_name_H-M   'P 1'
#
loop_
_entity.id
_entity.type
_entity.pdbx_description
1 polymer ?
#
loop_
_entity_poly.entity_id
_entity_poly.type
_entity_poly.pdbx_seq_one_letter_code
_entity_poly.pdbx_strand_id
1 'polypeptide(L)' 'MQKDKNKIKDVKSLLAKVEEVTKQKDLDLSSGEDLSIGIMNLISIEEHLFYTSQKTKDIKYLDLLNEVRKMRTE' A
#
# COMPACT_ATOMS: atom_id res chain seq x y z
N MET A 1 31.28 -14.21 28.10
CA MET A 1 30.11 -13.31 28.26
C MET A 1 30.32 -11.96 27.56
N GLN A 2 30.75 -11.91 26.29
CA GLN A 2 31.01 -10.64 25.57
C GLN A 2 30.22 -10.47 24.26
N LYS A 3 29.48 -11.48 23.78
CA LYS A 3 28.73 -11.39 22.50
C LYS A 3 27.48 -10.50 22.57
N ASP A 4 26.86 -10.36 23.75
CA ASP A 4 25.55 -9.68 23.88
C ASP A 4 25.65 -8.15 23.87
N LYS A 5 26.76 -7.58 24.36
CA LYS A 5 26.96 -6.12 24.34
C LYS A 5 27.17 -5.56 22.92
N ASN A 6 27.73 -6.35 22.01
CA ASN A 6 27.97 -5.92 20.63
C ASN A 6 26.67 -5.90 19.82
N LYS A 7 25.81 -6.91 19.99
CA LYS A 7 24.47 -6.94 19.39
C LYS A 7 23.61 -5.72 19.80
N ILE A 8 23.66 -5.32 21.07
CA ILE A 8 22.89 -4.16 21.55
C ILE A 8 23.40 -2.85 20.92
N LYS A 9 24.72 -2.71 20.69
CA LYS A 9 25.29 -1.55 19.99
C LYS A 9 24.88 -1.53 18.51
N ASP A 10 24.86 -2.69 17.84
CA ASP A 10 24.42 -2.80 16.44
C ASP A 10 22.93 -2.49 16.29
N VAL A 11 22.08 -2.98 17.19
CA VAL A 11 20.64 -2.66 17.14
C VAL A 11 20.40 -1.17 17.37
N LYS A 12 21.14 -0.55 18.30
CA LYS A 12 21.05 0.89 18.54
C LYS A 12 21.59 1.73 17.36
N SER A 13 22.64 1.28 16.68
CA SER A 13 23.17 1.99 15.51
C SER A 13 22.23 1.88 14.31
N LEU A 14 21.57 0.73 14.13
CA LEU A 14 20.52 0.55 13.13
C LEU A 14 19.30 1.44 13.42
N LEU A 15 18.83 1.47 14.67
CA LEU A 15 17.74 2.36 15.08
C LEU A 15 18.09 3.84 14.86
N ALA A 16 19.29 4.26 15.23
CA ALA A 16 19.74 5.63 15.01
C ALA A 16 19.79 6.00 13.52
N LYS A 17 20.20 5.05 12.66
CA LYS A 17 20.24 5.24 11.21
C LYS A 17 18.85 5.30 10.58
N VAL A 18 17.91 4.47 11.07
CA VAL A 18 16.50 4.53 10.68
C VAL A 18 15.86 5.85 11.13
N GLU A 19 16.15 6.30 12.34
CA GLU A 19 15.71 7.61 12.84
C GLU A 19 16.29 8.77 12.02
N GLU A 20 17.53 8.68 11.57
CA GLU A 20 18.18 9.73 10.77
C GLU A 20 17.54 9.83 9.37
N VAL A 21 17.22 8.69 8.75
CA VAL A 21 16.50 8.62 7.46
C VAL A 21 15.05 9.09 7.59
N THR A 22 14.37 8.77 8.70
CA THR A 22 12.97 9.20 8.93
C THR A 22 12.87 10.66 9.41
N LYS A 23 13.90 11.22 10.06
CA LYS A 23 13.99 12.65 10.44
C LYS A 23 14.33 13.57 9.26
N GLN A 24 14.94 13.05 8.19
CA GLN A 24 15.02 13.74 6.90
C GLN A 24 13.61 13.80 6.30
N LYS A 25 12.92 14.89 6.65
CA LYS A 25 11.51 15.27 6.47
C LYS A 25 10.85 15.15 5.08
N ASP A 26 11.32 14.33 4.15
CA ASP A 26 10.72 14.17 2.82
C ASP A 26 10.20 12.74 2.50
N LEU A 27 10.39 11.77 3.39
CA LEU A 27 9.72 10.47 3.28
C LEU A 27 8.41 10.51 4.07
N ASP A 28 7.38 11.11 3.49
CA ASP A 28 6.01 10.98 4.00
C ASP A 28 5.49 9.56 3.73
N LEU A 29 5.84 8.64 4.63
CA LEU A 29 5.42 7.25 4.58
C LEU A 29 3.89 7.11 4.67
N SER A 30 3.20 8.05 5.32
CA SER A 30 1.75 8.01 5.50
C SER A 30 1.01 8.19 4.18
N SER A 31 1.45 9.13 3.34
CA SER A 31 0.90 9.34 2.00
C SER A 31 1.05 8.11 1.10
N GLY A 32 2.18 7.40 1.19
CA GLY A 32 2.40 6.18 0.41
C GLY A 32 1.55 5.00 0.88
N GLU A 33 1.34 4.88 2.19
CA GLU A 33 0.46 3.88 2.80
C GLU A 33 -1.01 4.14 2.45
N ASP A 34 -1.51 5.36 2.62
CA ASP A 34 -2.88 5.75 2.30
C ASP A 34 -3.18 5.54 0.80
N LEU A 35 -2.25 5.90 -0.08
CA LEU A 35 -2.36 5.63 -1.52
C LEU A 35 -2.42 4.13 -1.82
N SER A 36 -1.58 3.32 -1.17
CA SER A 36 -1.56 1.87 -1.36
C SER A 36 -2.89 1.23 -0.94
N ILE A 37 -3.45 1.66 0.19
CA ILE A 37 -4.77 1.22 0.67
C ILE A 37 -5.86 1.64 -0.33
N GLY A 38 -5.81 2.87 -0.84
CA GLY A 38 -6.72 3.36 -1.87
C GLY A 38 -6.69 2.49 -3.14
N ILE A 39 -5.51 2.20 -3.67
CA ILE A 39 -5.34 1.35 -4.86
C ILE A 39 -5.84 -0.08 -4.59
N MET A 40 -5.54 -0.64 -3.41
CA MET A 40 -6.01 -1.97 -3.02
C MET A 40 -7.55 -2.04 -2.98
N ASN A 41 -8.20 -0.99 -2.47
CA ASN A 41 -9.66 -0.88 -2.44
C ASN A 41 -10.25 -0.81 -3.85
N LEU A 42 -9.65 -0.02 -4.75
CA LEU A 42 -10.10 0.07 -6.16
C LEU A 42 -9.98 -1.27 -6.87
N ILE A 43 -8.86 -1.99 -6.72
CA ILE A 43 -8.69 -3.34 -7.29
C ILE A 43 -9.75 -4.31 -6.74
N SER A 44 -10.04 -4.25 -5.44
CA SER A 44 -11.07 -5.08 -4.80
C SER A 44 -12.46 -4.82 -5.39
N ILE A 45 -12.78 -3.56 -5.70
CA ILE A 45 -14.04 -3.18 -6.37
C ILE A 45 -14.06 -3.70 -7.81
N GLU A 46 -12.96 -3.59 -8.56
CA GLU A 46 -12.87 -4.13 -9.93
C GLU A 46 -13.19 -5.64 -9.97
N GLU A 47 -12.59 -6.42 -9.07
CA GLU A 47 -12.85 -7.87 -9.00
C GLU A 47 -14.31 -8.17 -8.69
N HIS A 48 -14.89 -7.45 -7.71
CA HIS A 48 -16.28 -7.62 -7.32
C HIS A 48 -17.25 -7.30 -8.46
N LEU A 49 -17.01 -6.22 -9.21
CA LEU A 49 -17.81 -5.82 -10.37
C LEU A 49 -17.71 -6.83 -11.50
N PHE A 50 -16.52 -7.31 -11.80
CA PHE A 50 -16.32 -8.35 -12.82
C PHE A 50 -17.08 -9.63 -12.45
N TYR A 51 -16.94 -10.12 -11.22
CA TYR A 51 -17.64 -11.33 -10.81
C TYR A 51 -19.16 -11.16 -10.81
N THR A 52 -19.64 -9.98 -10.42
CA THR A 52 -21.07 -9.63 -10.47
C THR A 52 -21.58 -9.58 -11.92
N SER A 53 -20.81 -9.04 -12.86
CA SER A 53 -21.20 -9.03 -14.27
C SER A 53 -21.32 -10.46 -14.83
N GLN A 54 -20.42 -11.36 -14.45
CA GLN A 54 -20.49 -12.76 -14.89
C GLN A 54 -21.68 -13.52 -14.29
N LYS A 55 -22.02 -13.23 -13.03
CA LYS A 55 -23.19 -13.83 -12.36
C LYS A 55 -24.52 -13.32 -12.90
N THR A 56 -24.63 -12.01 -13.07
CA THR A 56 -25.89 -11.33 -13.43
C THR A 56 -26.09 -11.24 -14.94
N LYS A 57 -25.01 -11.39 -15.73
CA LYS A 57 -24.95 -11.13 -17.18
C LYS A 57 -25.35 -9.70 -17.56
N ASP A 58 -25.25 -8.76 -16.61
CA ASP A 58 -25.59 -7.36 -16.81
C ASP A 58 -24.33 -6.54 -17.14
N ILE A 59 -24.34 -5.91 -18.31
CA ILE A 59 -23.23 -5.13 -18.86
C ILE A 59 -22.92 -3.88 -18.02
N LYS A 60 -23.89 -3.32 -17.29
CA LYS A 60 -23.68 -2.09 -16.51
C LYS A 60 -22.53 -2.22 -15.49
N TYR A 61 -22.28 -3.43 -14.99
CA TYR A 61 -21.19 -3.70 -14.05
C TYR A 61 -19.82 -3.61 -14.73
N LEU A 62 -19.72 -3.93 -16.02
CA LEU A 62 -18.51 -3.75 -16.81
C LEU A 62 -18.28 -2.26 -17.13
N ASP A 63 -19.33 -1.50 -17.37
CA ASP A 63 -19.24 -0.04 -17.56
C ASP A 63 -18.71 0.64 -16.29
N LEU A 64 -19.28 0.31 -15.13
CA LEU A 64 -18.82 0.81 -13.85
C LEU A 64 -17.37 0.38 -13.54
N LEU A 65 -17.01 -0.85 -13.89
CA LEU A 65 -15.64 -1.35 -13.75
C LEU A 65 -14.63 -0.56 -14.59
N ASN A 66 -15.02 -0.11 -15.79
CA ASN A 66 -14.17 0.75 -16.61
C ASN A 66 -13.96 2.13 -15.98
N GLU A 67 -14.97 2.71 -15.32
CA GLU A 67 -14.82 3.97 -14.57
C GLU A 67 -13.87 3.81 -13.37
N VAL A 68 -13.96 2.70 -12.64
CA VAL A 68 -13.03 2.39 -11.53
C VAL A 68 -11.59 2.23 -12.03
N ARG A 69 -11.39 1.60 -13.21
CA ARG A 69 -10.06 1.47 -13.81
C ARG A 69 -9.44 2.80 -14.21
N LYS A 70 -10.25 3.74 -14.69
CA LYS A 70 -9.79 5.11 -14.98
C LYS A 70 -9.33 5.78 -13.70
N MET A 71 -10.14 5.76 -12.64
CA MET A 71 -9.79 6.31 -11.32
C MET A 71 -8.51 5.72 -10.70
N ARG A 72 -8.14 4.48 -11.02
CA ARG A 72 -6.89 3.86 -10.54
C ARG A 72 -5.65 4.27 -11.36
N THR A 73 -5.85 4.67 -12.61
CA THR A 73 -4.74 4.94 -13.57
C THR A 73 -4.44 6.44 -13.69
N GLU A 74 -5.44 7.29 -13.46
CA GLU A 74 -5.31 8.75 -13.36
C GLU A 74 -4.55 9.17 -12.08
#